data_AF-A0A3N7C4C3-F1
#
_entry.id   AF-A0A3N7C4C3-F1
#
_cell.length_a   1.000
_cell.length_b   1.000
_cell.length_c   1.000
_cell.angle_alpha   90.00
_cell.angle_beta   90.00
_cell.angle_gamma   90.00
#
_symmetry.space_group_name_H-M   'P 1'
#
loop_
_entity.id
_entity.type
_entity.pdbx_description
1 polymer ?
#
loop_
_entity_poly.entity_id
_entity_poly.type
_entity_poly.pdbx_seq_one_letter_code
_entity_poly.pdbx_strand_id
1 'polypeptide(L)'
;MTLKPTLLAASLSLGLLTATLPVLSHAAAPATATSQAVAWQEAGADADIERAFAQARSEKKPLLLYWGAKWCPPCNQLKATLFNRQDFIEQTRAFVAVHIDGDSPGAQKLGTRFKVRGYPTMILFTADGAELTRLPGEIDAPQVLKVMQLGLAGGRPVKAVLADARAGKKLNVNEWRLLGFYSWESDQDQLLPQAQVPALLAQLATAAQSVDPETGTRLWLKSLSASENGKGVSADAAQRERVAKLLASPTESRTLVDVISNGAPDILRALAPQAGPERTALQAQLETALKRFEADTSLSRADRLQALNARVDLARLDVAKTELYPKLNPALVKEVKDQAARADREITDGYERQAVISSAAYLLGQTGQWKDSDELLKAGLAKSHSPYYLMSGLANNAKKQGRKDEALRWSEEAFNKSQGPATRLQWGAGYVANLVELAPQDSERIEKTAALLFNEAAQDKGSFYERSARSLQRVGKSLQQWNAKGQFDPSIKRLRAQLDGICAKVEVADKQRATCEALLPKPGKAG
;
A
#
# COMPACT_ATOMS: atom_id res chain seq x y z
N MET A 1 -33.04 -59.38 48.13
CA MET A 1 -31.85 -59.35 49.01
C MET A 1 -31.96 -58.14 49.93
N THR A 2 -32.44 -58.41 51.15
CA THR A 2 -31.88 -57.97 52.44
C THR A 2 -31.19 -56.59 52.61
N LEU A 3 -31.82 -55.78 53.49
CA LEU A 3 -31.28 -55.00 54.64
C LEU A 3 -30.34 -53.79 54.37
N LYS A 4 -30.77 -52.53 54.63
CA LYS A 4 -30.73 -51.73 55.90
C LYS A 4 -29.55 -50.71 55.90
N PRO A 5 -29.46 -49.69 56.79
CA PRO A 5 -30.46 -48.72 57.25
C PRO A 5 -29.90 -47.27 57.47
N THR A 6 -30.84 -46.36 57.74
CA THR A 6 -30.84 -45.13 58.57
C THR A 6 -29.56 -44.59 59.24
N LEU A 7 -29.43 -43.25 59.27
CA LEU A 7 -29.17 -42.50 60.50
C LEU A 7 -29.64 -41.03 60.41
N LEU A 8 -30.49 -40.67 61.37
CA LEU A 8 -30.94 -39.32 61.71
C LEU A 8 -29.80 -38.49 62.31
N ALA A 9 -29.82 -37.18 62.08
CA ALA A 9 -29.51 -36.20 63.12
C ALA A 9 -30.31 -34.91 62.90
N ALA A 10 -31.17 -34.60 63.88
CA ALA A 10 -31.75 -33.28 64.14
C ALA A 10 -30.61 -32.29 64.50
N SER A 11 -30.74 -30.97 64.51
CA SER A 11 -31.84 -30.13 64.98
C SER A 11 -31.48 -28.64 64.78
N LEU A 12 -32.46 -27.78 65.08
CA LEU A 12 -32.37 -26.35 65.43
C LEU A 12 -32.59 -25.32 64.32
N SER A 13 -33.87 -25.06 64.16
CA SER A 13 -34.51 -23.81 63.75
C SER A 13 -34.02 -22.58 64.52
N LEU A 14 -33.74 -21.51 63.78
CA LEU A 14 -33.96 -20.15 64.26
C LEU A 14 -34.54 -19.32 63.10
N GLY A 15 -35.78 -18.87 63.30
CA GLY A 15 -36.54 -18.10 62.32
C GLY A 15 -36.00 -16.69 62.16
N LEU A 16 -35.98 -16.23 60.91
CA LEU A 16 -35.94 -14.81 60.57
C LEU A 16 -37.00 -14.56 59.50
N LEU A 17 -38.03 -13.85 59.92
CA LEU A 17 -39.08 -13.27 59.10
C LEU A 17 -38.45 -12.11 58.31
N THR A 18 -38.29 -12.23 57.00
CA THR A 18 -38.00 -11.09 56.12
C THR A 18 -38.89 -11.13 54.88
N ALA A 19 -39.51 -9.99 54.61
CA ALA A 19 -40.56 -9.77 53.64
C ALA A 19 -40.12 -10.06 52.20
N THR A 20 -40.94 -10.83 51.47
CA THR A 20 -40.78 -11.02 50.03
C THR A 20 -41.35 -9.83 49.26
N LEU A 21 -40.47 -8.93 48.82
CA LEU A 21 -40.75 -8.03 47.70
C LEU A 21 -40.47 -8.79 46.38
N PRO A 22 -41.37 -8.78 45.38
CA PRO A 22 -41.08 -9.39 44.10
C PRO A 22 -40.07 -8.50 43.36
N VAL A 23 -38.84 -8.99 43.23
CA VAL A 23 -37.86 -8.38 42.33
C VAL A 23 -38.34 -8.68 40.90
N LEU A 24 -38.90 -7.65 40.25
CA LEU A 24 -39.07 -7.64 38.79
C LEU A 24 -37.68 -7.67 38.16
N SER A 25 -37.16 -8.87 37.90
CA SER A 25 -36.02 -9.09 37.02
C SER A 25 -36.41 -8.61 35.62
N HIS A 26 -36.13 -7.34 35.33
CA HIS A 26 -35.92 -6.91 33.95
C HIS A 26 -34.65 -7.59 33.48
N ALA A 27 -34.80 -8.76 32.87
CA ALA A 27 -33.78 -9.32 32.02
C ALA A 27 -33.57 -8.30 30.88
N ALA A 28 -32.61 -7.40 31.07
CA ALA A 28 -32.10 -6.59 29.98
C ALA A 28 -31.57 -7.58 28.94
N ALA A 29 -32.27 -7.69 27.81
CA ALA A 29 -31.75 -8.39 26.66
C ALA A 29 -30.34 -7.84 26.40
N PRO A 30 -29.34 -8.69 26.13
CA PRO A 30 -28.02 -8.20 25.79
C PRO A 30 -28.20 -7.32 24.56
N ALA A 31 -27.87 -6.02 24.70
CA ALA A 31 -27.78 -5.13 23.57
C ALA A 31 -26.83 -5.82 22.59
N THR A 32 -27.37 -6.24 21.45
CA THR A 32 -26.59 -6.70 20.32
C THR A 32 -25.63 -5.57 20.01
N ALA A 33 -24.36 -5.75 20.41
CA ALA A 33 -23.28 -4.89 19.98
C ALA A 33 -23.18 -5.08 18.46
N THR A 34 -23.90 -4.26 17.70
CA THR A 34 -23.66 -4.12 16.28
C THR A 34 -22.19 -3.77 16.15
N SER A 35 -21.38 -4.67 15.57
CA SER A 35 -20.05 -4.37 15.12
C SER A 35 -20.17 -3.30 14.03
N GLN A 36 -20.18 -2.03 14.41
CA GLN A 36 -20.36 -0.95 13.46
C GLN A 36 -19.07 -0.81 12.66
N ALA A 37 -19.11 -1.09 11.37
CA ALA A 37 -17.99 -0.77 10.48
C ALA A 37 -17.79 0.75 10.41
N VAL A 38 -16.64 1.19 9.88
CA VAL A 38 -16.44 2.61 9.55
C VAL A 38 -17.54 3.06 8.59
N ALA A 39 -18.20 4.17 8.92
CA ALA A 39 -19.30 4.73 8.13
C ALA A 39 -18.76 5.53 6.92
N TRP A 40 -18.14 4.82 5.98
CA TRP A 40 -17.59 5.42 4.76
C TRP A 40 -18.70 6.00 3.87
N GLN A 41 -18.53 7.25 3.47
CA GLN A 41 -19.28 7.86 2.38
C GLN A 41 -18.54 7.58 1.07
N GLU A 42 -19.15 6.80 0.19
CA GLU A 42 -18.58 6.49 -1.12
C GLU A 42 -18.63 7.74 -2.03
N ALA A 43 -17.52 8.04 -2.69
CA ALA A 43 -17.40 9.15 -3.62
C ALA A 43 -16.78 8.71 -4.95
N GLY A 44 -17.44 9.06 -6.06
CA GLY A 44 -16.99 8.76 -7.42
C GLY A 44 -16.83 9.99 -8.31
N ALA A 45 -17.39 11.13 -7.90
CA ALA A 45 -17.31 12.38 -8.65
C ALA A 45 -17.10 13.61 -7.74
N ASP A 46 -16.73 14.73 -8.36
CA ASP A 46 -16.53 16.01 -7.66
C ASP A 46 -17.75 16.41 -6.83
N ALA A 47 -18.96 16.17 -7.32
CA ALA A 47 -20.18 16.48 -6.59
C ALA A 47 -20.32 15.73 -5.25
N ASP A 48 -19.81 14.49 -5.15
CA ASP A 48 -19.83 13.72 -3.92
C ASP A 48 -18.86 14.30 -2.89
N ILE A 49 -17.69 14.69 -3.38
CA ILE A 49 -16.67 15.38 -2.59
C ILE A 49 -17.17 16.73 -2.06
N GLU A 50 -17.83 17.53 -2.91
CA GLU A 50 -18.40 18.81 -2.47
C GLU A 50 -19.47 18.62 -1.38
N ARG A 51 -20.30 17.58 -1.48
CA ARG A 51 -21.28 17.25 -0.44
C ARG A 51 -20.61 16.87 0.87
N ALA A 52 -19.56 16.03 0.82
CA ALA A 52 -18.82 15.63 2.01
C ALA A 52 -18.14 16.83 2.70
N PHE A 53 -17.52 17.74 1.93
CA PHE A 53 -16.94 18.97 2.49
C PHE A 53 -18.00 19.96 3.00
N ALA A 54 -19.17 20.04 2.35
CA ALA A 54 -20.28 20.84 2.86
C ALA A 54 -20.78 20.31 4.21
N GLN A 55 -20.91 18.98 4.34
CA GLN A 55 -21.22 18.33 5.61
C GLN A 55 -20.14 18.62 6.66
N ALA A 56 -18.86 18.45 6.31
CA ALA A 56 -17.72 18.70 7.20
C ALA A 56 -17.75 20.13 7.77
N ARG A 57 -18.03 21.14 6.94
CA ARG A 57 -18.23 22.54 7.38
C ARG A 57 -19.42 22.69 8.31
N SER A 58 -20.57 22.10 7.96
CA SER A 58 -21.80 22.22 8.76
C SER A 58 -21.67 21.58 10.15
N GLU A 59 -21.01 20.43 10.22
CA GLU A 59 -20.79 19.68 11.46
C GLU A 59 -19.54 20.13 12.22
N LYS A 60 -18.73 21.02 11.63
CA LYS A 60 -17.42 21.45 12.12
C LYS A 60 -16.49 20.26 12.40
N LYS A 61 -16.57 19.23 11.56
CA LYS A 61 -15.73 18.03 11.65
C LYS A 61 -14.65 18.04 10.57
N PRO A 62 -13.43 17.57 10.87
CA PRO A 62 -12.45 17.27 9.83
C PRO A 62 -12.96 16.15 8.91
N LEU A 63 -12.36 16.04 7.73
CA LEU A 63 -12.67 15.01 6.75
C LEU A 63 -11.51 14.02 6.65
N LEU A 64 -11.81 12.73 6.78
CA LEU A 64 -10.86 11.63 6.52
C LEU A 64 -11.18 11.05 5.15
N LEU A 65 -10.29 11.26 4.19
CA LEU A 65 -10.39 10.70 2.85
C LEU A 65 -9.52 9.46 2.76
N TYR A 66 -10.10 8.34 2.34
CA TYR A 66 -9.40 7.10 2.02
C TYR A 66 -9.52 6.80 0.52
N TRP A 67 -8.38 6.77 -0.16
CA TRP A 67 -8.24 6.34 -1.54
C TRP A 67 -7.74 4.90 -1.57
N GLY A 68 -8.57 3.99 -2.07
CA GLY A 68 -8.33 2.55 -2.05
C GLY A 68 -8.67 1.86 -3.37
N ALA A 69 -8.42 0.56 -3.44
CA ALA A 69 -8.91 -0.30 -4.51
C ALA A 69 -9.15 -1.70 -3.96
N LYS A 70 -10.15 -2.41 -4.50
CA LYS A 70 -10.52 -3.76 -4.00
C LYS A 70 -9.37 -4.76 -4.13
N TRP A 71 -8.63 -4.76 -5.23
CA TRP A 71 -7.56 -5.73 -5.50
C TRP A 71 -6.24 -5.45 -4.76
N CYS A 72 -6.04 -4.22 -4.27
CA CYS A 72 -4.78 -3.69 -3.78
C CYS A 72 -4.32 -4.39 -2.48
N PRO A 73 -3.19 -5.13 -2.46
CA PRO A 73 -2.77 -5.87 -1.27
C PRO A 73 -2.56 -4.98 -0.02
N PRO A 74 -1.82 -3.85 -0.07
CA PRO A 74 -1.69 -2.97 1.10
C PRO A 74 -3.01 -2.34 1.57
N CYS A 75 -3.96 -2.11 0.65
CA CYS A 75 -5.31 -1.65 0.99
C CYS A 75 -6.10 -2.69 1.79
N ASN A 76 -5.95 -3.97 1.42
CA ASN A 76 -6.58 -5.07 2.13
C ASN A 76 -5.89 -5.35 3.48
N GLN A 77 -4.59 -5.08 3.59
CA GLN A 77 -3.92 -5.05 4.89
C GLN A 77 -4.58 -4.04 5.84
N LEU A 78 -4.78 -2.77 5.41
CA LEU A 78 -5.48 -1.78 6.24
C LEU A 78 -6.89 -2.23 6.66
N LYS A 79 -7.63 -2.89 5.77
CA LYS A 79 -8.96 -3.43 6.09
C LYS A 79 -8.90 -4.53 7.15
N ALA A 80 -7.88 -5.38 7.09
CA ALA A 80 -7.69 -6.50 8.01
C ALA A 80 -7.07 -6.10 9.35
N THR A 81 -6.32 -4.99 9.42
CA THR A 81 -5.52 -4.63 10.61
C THR A 81 -5.91 -3.32 11.27
N LEU A 82 -6.57 -2.41 10.55
CA LEU A 82 -6.92 -1.08 11.04
C LEU A 82 -8.43 -0.82 11.00
N PHE A 83 -9.08 -0.96 9.84
CA PHE A 83 -10.48 -0.53 9.68
C PHE A 83 -11.49 -1.40 10.40
N ASN A 84 -11.10 -2.60 10.81
CA ASN A 84 -11.92 -3.50 11.62
C ASN A 84 -11.75 -3.29 13.14
N ARG A 85 -10.82 -2.41 13.57
CA ARG A 85 -10.59 -2.15 14.98
C ARG A 85 -11.64 -1.21 15.56
N GLN A 86 -12.14 -1.55 16.75
CA GLN A 86 -13.18 -0.75 17.42
C GLN A 86 -12.71 0.66 17.78
N ASP A 87 -11.44 0.83 18.17
CA ASP A 87 -10.87 2.14 18.48
C ASP A 87 -10.75 3.04 17.23
N PHE A 88 -10.38 2.47 16.08
CA PHE A 88 -10.39 3.18 14.80
C PHE A 88 -11.81 3.57 14.39
N ILE A 89 -12.75 2.62 14.44
CA ILE A 89 -14.16 2.87 14.14
C ILE A 89 -14.70 4.01 15.01
N GLU A 90 -14.49 3.96 16.33
CA GLU A 90 -14.97 5.01 17.24
C GLU A 90 -14.35 6.36 16.89
N GLN A 91 -13.04 6.39 16.69
CA GLN A 91 -12.33 7.61 16.34
C GLN A 91 -12.80 8.20 14.99
N THR A 92 -13.18 7.36 14.02
CA THR A 92 -13.69 7.84 12.72
C THR A 92 -15.01 8.60 12.82
N ARG A 93 -15.79 8.44 13.90
CA ARG A 93 -17.04 9.19 14.12
C ARG A 93 -16.83 10.69 14.33
N ALA A 94 -15.61 11.08 14.73
CA ALA A 94 -15.20 12.47 14.83
C ALA A 94 -14.90 13.12 13.47
N PHE A 95 -14.94 12.34 12.38
CA PHE A 95 -14.65 12.78 11.02
C PHE A 95 -15.87 12.59 10.12
N VAL A 96 -15.92 13.37 9.03
CA VAL A 96 -16.62 12.95 7.82
C VAL A 96 -15.69 11.96 7.10
N ALA A 97 -15.99 10.67 7.15
CA ALA A 97 -15.18 9.62 6.53
C ALA A 97 -15.63 9.38 5.08
N VAL A 98 -14.75 9.61 4.12
CA VAL A 98 -15.00 9.47 2.68
C VAL A 98 -14.10 8.40 2.10
N HIS A 99 -14.68 7.48 1.34
CA HIS A 99 -13.93 6.48 0.58
C HIS A 99 -14.07 6.75 -0.93
N ILE A 100 -12.94 6.74 -1.62
CA ILE A 100 -12.86 6.73 -3.07
C ILE A 100 -12.23 5.41 -3.49
N ASP A 101 -13.01 4.53 -4.11
CA ASP A 101 -12.45 3.42 -4.88
C ASP A 101 -11.82 4.00 -6.14
N GLY A 102 -10.49 4.10 -6.15
CA GLY A 102 -9.72 4.67 -7.25
C GLY A 102 -9.80 3.86 -8.54
N ASP A 103 -10.54 2.76 -8.56
CA ASP A 103 -10.85 1.99 -9.76
C ASP A 103 -12.29 2.21 -10.29
N SER A 104 -13.10 3.01 -9.59
CA SER A 104 -14.45 3.35 -10.05
C SER A 104 -14.42 4.32 -11.24
N PRO A 105 -15.49 4.36 -12.07
CA PRO A 105 -15.61 5.34 -13.16
C PRO A 105 -15.40 6.77 -12.66
N GLY A 106 -14.61 7.56 -13.41
CA GLY A 106 -14.27 8.94 -13.08
C GLY A 106 -13.26 9.13 -11.95
N ALA A 107 -12.95 8.10 -11.14
CA ALA A 107 -12.13 8.25 -9.94
C ALA A 107 -10.74 8.81 -10.23
N GLN A 108 -10.11 8.44 -11.35
CA GLN A 108 -8.77 8.93 -11.72
C GLN A 108 -8.70 10.47 -11.84
N LYS A 109 -9.81 11.14 -12.16
CA LYS A 109 -9.90 12.61 -12.13
C LYS A 109 -9.77 13.14 -10.70
N LEU A 110 -10.45 12.51 -9.74
CA LEU A 110 -10.27 12.80 -8.31
C LEU A 110 -8.82 12.52 -7.87
N GLY A 111 -8.17 11.54 -8.49
CA GLY A 111 -6.73 11.27 -8.35
C GLY A 111 -5.87 12.52 -8.60
N THR A 112 -6.12 13.22 -9.71
CA THR A 112 -5.43 14.49 -10.04
C THR A 112 -5.79 15.62 -9.09
N ARG A 113 -7.05 15.69 -8.63
CA ARG A 113 -7.52 16.70 -7.67
C ARG A 113 -6.79 16.60 -6.34
N PHE A 114 -6.69 15.39 -5.78
CA PHE A 114 -6.08 15.14 -4.48
C PHE A 114 -4.60 14.75 -4.55
N LYS A 115 -3.98 14.79 -5.74
CA LYS A 115 -2.57 14.38 -5.93
C LYS A 115 -2.30 12.98 -5.37
N VAL A 116 -3.19 12.04 -5.71
CA VAL A 116 -3.06 10.63 -5.30
C VAL A 116 -2.79 9.77 -6.53
N ARG A 117 -1.68 9.02 -6.47
CA ARG A 117 -1.26 8.08 -7.51
C ARG A 117 -1.03 6.67 -6.99
N GLY A 118 -0.69 6.56 -5.70
CA GLY A 118 -0.45 5.31 -4.99
C GLY A 118 -1.70 4.84 -4.24
N TYR A 119 -1.66 3.59 -3.81
CA TYR A 119 -2.70 2.96 -3.01
C TYR A 119 -2.04 2.22 -1.85
N PRO A 120 -2.60 2.26 -0.63
CA PRO A 120 -3.63 3.19 -0.18
C PRO A 120 -3.11 4.62 -0.06
N THR A 121 -4.00 5.60 -0.04
CA THR A 121 -3.67 6.95 0.46
C THR A 121 -4.76 7.40 1.41
N MET A 122 -4.38 7.86 2.59
CA MET A 122 -5.30 8.41 3.58
C MET A 122 -4.92 9.86 3.87
N ILE A 123 -5.88 10.77 3.75
CA ILE A 123 -5.65 12.20 3.90
C ILE A 123 -6.61 12.75 4.94
N LEU A 124 -6.09 13.53 5.87
CA LEU A 124 -6.91 14.33 6.79
C LEU A 124 -7.00 15.75 6.26
N PHE A 125 -8.22 16.26 6.21
CA PHE A 125 -8.51 17.65 5.91
C PHE A 125 -9.17 18.33 7.10
N THR A 126 -8.94 19.63 7.23
CA THR A 126 -9.79 20.50 8.04
C THR A 126 -11.21 20.56 7.48
N ALA A 127 -12.16 21.04 8.28
CA ALA A 127 -13.55 21.21 7.84
C ALA A 127 -13.68 22.15 6.62
N ASP A 128 -12.80 23.15 6.50
CA ASP A 128 -12.74 24.11 5.38
C ASP A 128 -11.96 23.58 4.16
N GLY A 129 -11.35 22.39 4.24
CA GLY A 129 -10.73 21.70 3.10
C GLY A 129 -9.23 21.89 2.95
N ALA A 130 -8.54 22.44 3.95
CA ALA A 130 -7.08 22.47 3.98
C ALA A 130 -6.52 21.09 4.37
N GLU A 131 -5.51 20.61 3.64
CA GLU A 131 -4.85 19.34 3.93
C GLU A 131 -4.05 19.43 5.24
N LEU A 132 -4.52 18.72 6.27
CA LEU A 132 -3.85 18.62 7.56
C LEU A 132 -2.60 17.76 7.46
N THR A 133 -2.75 16.54 6.93
CA THR A 133 -1.65 15.56 6.79
C THR A 133 -2.08 14.39 5.92
N ARG A 134 -1.08 13.64 5.43
CA ARG A 134 -1.25 12.32 4.82
C ARG A 134 -0.81 11.26 5.83
N LEU A 135 -1.72 10.34 6.12
CA LEU A 135 -1.45 9.23 7.03
C LEU A 135 -0.67 8.14 6.28
N PRO A 136 0.39 7.59 6.89
CA PRO A 136 1.15 6.53 6.26
C PRO A 136 0.35 5.21 6.32
N GLY A 137 0.36 4.47 5.21
CA GLY A 137 -0.43 3.24 5.06
C GLY A 137 0.24 1.96 5.61
N GLU A 138 1.50 2.05 6.01
CA GLU A 138 2.37 0.91 6.33
C GLU A 138 2.85 0.92 7.80
N ILE A 139 2.17 1.67 8.67
CA ILE A 139 2.50 1.76 10.10
C ILE A 139 1.53 0.96 10.95
N ASP A 140 1.96 0.59 12.16
CA ASP A 140 1.15 -0.13 13.12
C ASP A 140 -0.10 0.70 13.50
N ALA A 141 -1.25 0.04 13.66
CA ALA A 141 -2.53 0.69 13.86
C ALA A 141 -2.55 1.71 15.02
N PRO A 142 -1.93 1.46 16.19
CA PRO A 142 -1.84 2.44 17.27
C PRO A 142 -1.13 3.74 16.86
N GLN A 143 -0.17 3.69 15.93
CA GLN A 143 0.51 4.89 15.44
C GLN A 143 -0.40 5.69 14.51
N VAL A 144 -1.20 5.04 13.66
CA VAL A 144 -2.20 5.74 12.82
C VAL A 144 -3.20 6.50 13.70
N LEU A 145 -3.73 5.85 14.74
CA LEU A 145 -4.67 6.46 15.68
C LEU A 145 -4.09 7.71 16.36
N LYS A 146 -2.82 7.64 16.80
CA LYS A 146 -2.10 8.79 17.36
C LYS A 146 -2.04 9.95 16.36
N VAL A 147 -1.65 9.71 15.10
CA VAL A 147 -1.58 10.76 14.08
C VAL A 147 -2.97 11.34 13.79
N MET A 148 -4.02 10.52 13.77
CA MET A 148 -5.40 11.00 13.64
C MET A 148 -5.82 11.89 14.83
N GLN A 149 -5.38 11.58 16.05
CA GLN A 149 -5.63 12.42 17.23
C GLN A 149 -4.94 13.78 17.11
N LEU A 150 -3.74 13.83 16.51
CA LEU A 150 -3.07 15.11 16.22
C LEU A 150 -3.91 16.00 15.29
N GLY A 151 -4.58 15.40 14.31
CA GLY A 151 -5.52 16.11 13.44
C GLY A 151 -6.74 16.65 14.20
N LEU A 152 -7.31 15.86 15.12
CA LEU A 152 -8.45 16.27 15.95
C LEU A 152 -8.11 17.38 16.95
N ALA A 153 -6.86 17.44 17.42
CA ALA A 153 -6.39 18.44 18.38
C ALA A 153 -6.16 19.84 17.76
N GLY A 154 -6.86 20.17 16.67
CA GLY A 154 -6.75 21.47 16.00
C GLY A 154 -5.43 21.65 15.24
N GLY A 155 -4.85 20.56 14.72
CA GLY A 155 -3.58 20.58 14.00
C GLY A 155 -3.55 21.61 12.86
N ARG A 156 -2.38 22.20 12.60
CA ARG A 156 -2.17 23.09 11.46
C ARG A 156 -1.91 22.28 10.19
N PRO A 157 -2.24 22.81 9.00
CA PRO A 157 -1.86 22.18 7.73
C PRO A 157 -0.37 21.86 7.66
N VAL A 158 -0.01 20.65 7.24
CA VAL A 158 1.38 20.18 7.16
C VAL A 158 2.28 21.13 6.37
N LYS A 159 1.75 21.77 5.32
CA LYS A 159 2.47 22.77 4.53
C LYS A 159 2.89 23.99 5.36
N ALA A 160 2.02 24.45 6.26
CA ALA A 160 2.34 25.57 7.16
C ALA A 160 3.34 25.13 8.25
N VAL A 161 3.15 23.94 8.81
CA VAL A 161 4.09 23.35 9.79
C VAL A 161 5.48 23.21 9.19
N LEU A 162 5.59 22.69 7.96
CA LEU A 162 6.85 22.55 7.25
C LEU A 162 7.49 23.91 6.94
N ALA A 163 6.69 24.90 6.51
CA ALA A 163 7.21 26.24 6.24
C ALA A 163 7.83 26.87 7.50
N ASP A 164 7.16 26.73 8.65
CA ASP A 164 7.67 27.23 9.93
C ASP A 164 8.92 26.46 10.38
N ALA A 165 8.96 25.14 10.19
CA ALA A 165 10.15 24.33 10.49
C ALA A 165 11.35 24.77 9.66
N ARG A 166 11.15 24.98 8.35
CA ARG A 166 12.20 25.45 7.43
C ARG A 166 12.67 26.88 7.71
N ALA A 167 11.78 27.71 8.27
CA ALA A 167 12.10 29.06 8.72
C ALA A 167 12.77 29.09 10.10
N GLY A 168 13.01 27.93 10.74
CA GLY A 168 13.62 27.85 12.08
C GLY A 168 12.70 28.35 13.19
N LYS A 169 11.39 28.43 12.96
CA LYS A 169 10.44 28.82 14.01
C LYS A 169 10.26 27.67 15.01
N LYS A 170 9.80 28.02 16.21
CA LYS A 170 9.50 27.03 17.25
C LYS A 170 8.26 26.22 16.87
N LEU A 171 8.42 24.90 16.82
CA LEU A 171 7.33 23.93 16.68
C LEU A 171 7.15 23.18 18.00
N ASN A 172 5.92 22.81 18.31
CA ASN A 172 5.63 21.93 19.44
C ASN A 172 5.81 20.44 19.08
N VAL A 173 5.73 19.56 20.09
CA VAL A 173 5.91 18.10 19.92
C VAL A 173 4.93 17.51 18.90
N ASN A 174 3.66 17.92 18.91
CA ASN A 174 2.65 17.39 17.99
C ASN A 174 2.92 17.80 16.53
N GLU A 175 3.45 18.99 16.31
CA GLU A 175 3.84 19.47 14.98
C GLU A 175 5.07 18.73 14.46
N TRP A 176 6.05 18.44 15.32
CA TRP A 176 7.16 17.58 14.93
C TRP A 176 6.68 16.17 14.59
N ARG A 177 5.81 15.58 15.42
CA ARG A 177 5.23 14.25 15.14
C ARG A 177 4.45 14.24 13.83
N LEU A 178 3.72 15.29 13.51
CA LEU A 178 3.05 15.44 12.22
C LEU A 178 4.03 15.27 11.06
N LEU A 179 5.19 15.94 11.10
CA LEU A 179 6.24 15.83 10.09
C LEU A 179 6.91 14.45 10.10
N GLY A 180 7.14 13.87 11.28
CA GLY A 180 7.77 12.56 11.44
C GLY A 180 6.95 11.41 10.87
N PHE A 181 5.64 11.47 11.03
CA PHE A 181 4.71 10.45 10.54
C PHE A 181 4.08 10.78 9.19
N TYR A 182 4.39 11.94 8.59
CA TYR A 182 3.92 12.26 7.26
C TYR A 182 4.35 11.21 6.23
N SER A 183 3.45 10.87 5.30
CA SER A 183 3.73 9.94 4.20
C SER A 183 4.48 10.63 3.06
N TRP A 184 5.75 10.95 3.31
CA TRP A 184 6.66 11.60 2.34
C TRP A 184 6.78 10.81 1.04
N GLU A 185 6.75 9.48 1.12
CA GLU A 185 6.82 8.55 -0.02
C GLU A 185 5.59 8.60 -0.94
N SER A 186 4.43 9.03 -0.43
CA SER A 186 3.17 9.08 -1.19
C SER A 186 2.67 10.51 -1.45
N ASP A 187 3.49 11.51 -1.13
CA ASP A 187 3.14 12.94 -1.23
C ASP A 187 2.96 13.44 -2.67
N GLN A 188 3.56 12.77 -3.67
CA GLN A 188 3.49 13.16 -5.08
C GLN A 188 3.99 14.58 -5.36
N ASP A 189 5.13 14.93 -4.78
CA ASP A 189 5.80 16.23 -4.93
C ASP A 189 4.98 17.45 -4.44
N GLN A 190 3.97 17.26 -3.58
CA GLN A 190 3.12 18.36 -3.10
C GLN A 190 3.87 19.34 -2.19
N LEU A 191 4.67 18.81 -1.26
CA LEU A 191 5.46 19.62 -0.33
C LEU A 191 6.83 19.97 -0.90
N LEU A 192 7.44 19.03 -1.61
CA LEU A 192 8.73 19.20 -2.29
C LEU A 192 8.98 18.09 -3.32
N PRO A 193 9.83 18.33 -4.33
CA PRO A 193 10.27 17.27 -5.25
C PRO A 193 10.92 16.09 -4.51
N GLN A 194 10.63 14.86 -4.92
CA GLN A 194 11.09 13.64 -4.27
C GLN A 194 12.61 13.58 -4.08
N ALA A 195 13.39 14.07 -5.06
CA ALA A 195 14.84 14.12 -4.98
C ALA A 195 15.40 15.00 -3.84
N GLN A 196 14.59 15.93 -3.31
CA GLN A 196 14.97 16.83 -2.21
C GLN A 196 14.56 16.30 -0.83
N VAL A 197 13.71 15.26 -0.78
CA VAL A 197 13.19 14.66 0.47
C VAL A 197 14.30 14.20 1.41
N PRO A 198 15.34 13.46 0.97
CA PRO A 198 16.35 12.95 1.91
C PRO A 198 17.07 14.05 2.68
N ALA A 199 17.48 15.12 2.00
CA ALA A 199 18.18 16.25 2.61
C ALA A 199 17.28 17.03 3.57
N LEU A 200 16.02 17.28 3.19
CA LEU A 200 15.05 17.94 4.07
C LEU A 200 14.82 17.13 5.34
N LEU A 201 14.60 15.82 5.21
CA LEU A 201 14.34 14.96 6.37
C LEU A 201 15.51 14.94 7.37
N ALA A 202 16.75 14.96 6.88
CA ALA A 202 17.93 15.08 7.74
C ALA A 202 17.97 16.43 8.48
N GLN A 203 17.63 17.54 7.81
CA GLN A 203 17.53 18.86 8.44
C GLN A 203 16.44 18.90 9.52
N LEU A 204 15.26 18.38 9.21
CA LEU A 204 14.13 18.32 10.15
C LEU A 204 14.47 17.41 11.34
N ALA A 205 15.19 16.31 11.12
CA ALA A 205 15.63 15.42 12.19
C ALA A 205 16.51 16.14 13.22
N THR A 206 17.49 16.92 12.77
CA THR A 206 18.35 17.72 13.65
C THR A 206 17.53 18.74 14.44
N ALA A 207 16.58 19.42 13.79
CA ALA A 207 15.72 20.40 14.44
C ALA A 207 14.75 19.77 15.48
N ALA A 208 14.21 18.59 15.17
CA ALA A 208 13.30 17.86 16.06
C ALA A 208 14.03 17.22 17.26
N GLN A 209 15.32 16.92 17.13
CA GLN A 209 16.09 16.12 18.10
C GLN A 209 16.05 16.66 19.54
N SER A 210 16.05 17.98 19.72
CA SER A 210 16.02 18.63 21.03
C SER A 210 14.62 18.78 21.62
N VAL A 211 13.57 18.56 20.82
CA VAL A 211 12.17 18.74 21.21
C VAL A 211 11.47 17.39 21.40
N ASP A 212 11.63 16.48 20.43
CA ASP A 212 11.10 15.12 20.47
C ASP A 212 12.12 14.14 19.84
N PRO A 213 13.02 13.54 20.65
CA PRO A 213 14.08 12.65 20.19
C PRO A 213 13.59 11.45 19.37
N GLU A 214 12.41 10.92 19.65
CA GLU A 214 11.81 9.80 18.91
C GLU A 214 11.50 10.24 17.47
N THR A 215 10.83 11.39 17.32
CA THR A 215 10.55 11.98 16.02
C THR A 215 11.82 12.35 15.27
N GLY A 216 12.82 12.93 15.96
CA GLY A 216 14.13 13.20 15.36
C GLY A 216 14.78 11.93 14.79
N THR A 217 14.72 10.82 15.54
CA THR A 217 15.23 9.52 15.07
C THR A 217 14.44 9.00 13.87
N ARG A 218 13.10 9.07 13.91
CA ARG A 218 12.22 8.66 12.80
C ARG A 218 12.52 9.42 11.51
N LEU A 219 12.59 10.75 11.58
CA LEU A 219 12.89 11.62 10.44
C LEU A 219 14.26 11.30 9.84
N TRP A 220 15.25 11.08 10.69
CA TRP A 220 16.60 10.74 10.24
C TRP A 220 16.67 9.36 9.57
N LEU A 221 16.03 8.33 10.13
CA LEU A 221 15.97 7.03 9.45
C LEU A 221 15.22 7.10 8.13
N LYS A 222 14.11 7.87 8.06
CA LYS A 222 13.41 8.13 6.79
C LYS A 222 14.32 8.84 5.78
N SER A 223 15.19 9.76 6.21
CA SER A 223 16.20 10.38 5.35
C SER A 223 17.17 9.34 4.75
N LEU A 224 17.68 8.42 5.58
CA LEU A 224 18.56 7.34 5.10
C LEU A 224 17.83 6.40 4.14
N SER A 225 16.61 5.98 4.49
CA SER A 225 15.77 5.14 3.63
C SER A 225 15.42 5.80 2.29
N ALA A 226 15.24 7.12 2.26
CA ALA A 226 14.93 7.86 1.04
C ALA A 226 16.18 8.12 0.17
N SER A 227 17.39 7.82 0.66
CA SER A 227 18.64 8.02 -0.08
C SER A 227 18.88 6.89 -1.07
N GLU A 228 18.22 6.96 -2.23
CA GLU A 228 18.18 5.90 -3.25
C GLU A 228 19.58 5.36 -3.63
N ASN A 229 19.85 4.09 -3.31
CA ASN A 229 21.17 3.47 -3.56
C ASN A 229 22.36 4.26 -2.97
N GLY A 230 22.16 4.94 -1.84
CA GLY A 230 23.17 5.81 -1.22
C GLY A 230 23.35 7.17 -1.91
N LYS A 231 22.55 7.48 -2.93
CA LYS A 231 22.52 8.80 -3.58
C LYS A 231 21.59 9.73 -2.80
N GLY A 232 22.07 10.21 -1.67
CA GLY A 232 21.33 11.13 -0.81
C GLY A 232 22.20 11.57 0.36
N VAL A 233 21.73 11.34 1.58
CA VAL A 233 22.49 11.62 2.79
C VAL A 233 23.39 10.42 3.11
N SER A 234 24.70 10.61 3.06
CA SER A 234 25.67 9.63 3.56
C SER A 234 25.88 9.84 5.05
N ALA A 235 25.93 8.75 5.82
CA ALA A 235 26.12 8.83 7.25
C ALA A 235 27.60 8.69 7.68
N ASP A 236 27.98 9.41 8.75
CA ASP A 236 29.29 9.31 9.39
C ASP A 236 29.38 8.16 10.42
N ALA A 237 30.54 8.02 11.07
CA ALA A 237 30.78 6.97 12.05
C ALA A 237 29.88 7.10 13.30
N ALA A 238 29.59 8.31 13.77
CA ALA A 238 28.74 8.55 14.92
C ALA A 238 27.28 8.17 14.62
N GLN A 239 26.84 8.46 13.39
CA GLN A 239 25.54 8.07 12.87
C GLN A 239 25.41 6.54 12.75
N ARG A 240 26.46 5.84 12.31
CA ARG A 240 26.47 4.36 12.34
C ARG A 240 26.37 3.79 13.74
N GLU A 241 27.12 4.33 14.69
CA GLU A 241 27.02 3.92 16.09
C GLU A 241 25.60 4.15 16.65
N ARG A 242 24.97 5.27 16.29
CA ARG A 242 23.58 5.56 16.66
C ARG A 242 22.60 4.52 16.10
N VAL A 243 22.72 4.14 14.83
CA VAL A 243 21.89 3.05 14.26
C VAL A 243 22.17 1.73 14.98
N ALA A 244 23.43 1.41 15.22
CA ALA A 244 23.78 0.17 15.92
C ALA A 244 23.14 0.08 17.31
N LYS A 245 23.17 1.16 18.09
CA LYS A 245 22.50 1.26 19.41
C LYS A 245 20.99 1.12 19.28
N LEU A 246 20.39 1.82 18.32
CA LEU A 246 18.96 1.72 18.06
C LEU A 246 18.54 0.28 17.71
N LEU A 247 19.26 -0.37 16.79
CA LEU A 247 18.98 -1.75 16.38
C LEU A 247 19.28 -2.76 17.50
N ALA A 248 20.15 -2.44 18.46
CA ALA A 248 20.37 -3.27 19.64
C ALA A 248 19.21 -3.18 20.64
N SER A 249 18.50 -2.05 20.72
CA SER A 249 17.36 -1.84 21.62
C SER A 249 16.06 -2.45 21.04
N PRO A 250 15.49 -3.53 21.65
CA PRO A 250 14.26 -4.12 21.15
C PRO A 250 13.08 -3.15 21.20
N THR A 251 12.99 -2.36 22.27
CA THR A 251 11.89 -1.39 22.46
C THR A 251 11.98 -0.25 21.46
N GLU A 252 13.14 0.38 21.30
CA GLU A 252 13.26 1.54 20.39
C GLU A 252 13.11 1.11 18.94
N SER A 253 13.79 0.04 18.52
CA SER A 253 13.69 -0.47 17.14
C SER A 253 12.25 -0.87 16.77
N ARG A 254 11.47 -1.40 17.71
CA ARG A 254 10.06 -1.77 17.48
C ARG A 254 9.14 -0.58 17.19
N THR A 255 9.44 0.61 17.71
CA THR A 255 8.68 1.85 17.40
C THR A 255 8.90 2.36 15.96
N LEU A 256 9.95 1.85 15.31
CA LEU A 256 10.41 2.22 13.97
C LEU A 256 10.36 1.03 13.01
N VAL A 257 9.58 0.00 13.34
CA VAL A 257 9.45 -1.24 12.55
C VAL A 257 9.08 -0.96 11.10
N ASP A 258 8.21 0.02 10.85
CA ASP A 258 7.79 0.45 9.51
C ASP A 258 8.99 1.00 8.72
N VAL A 259 9.74 1.93 9.30
CA VAL A 259 10.89 2.56 8.62
C VAL A 259 12.03 1.56 8.40
N ILE A 260 12.30 0.69 9.38
CA ILE A 260 13.38 -0.30 9.29
C ILE A 260 13.01 -1.40 8.30
N SER A 261 11.80 -1.96 8.36
CA SER A 261 11.40 -3.08 7.49
C SER A 261 11.18 -2.64 6.04
N ASN A 262 10.78 -1.38 5.80
CA ASN A 262 10.58 -0.89 4.43
C ASN A 262 11.86 -0.31 3.82
N GLY A 263 12.82 0.11 4.66
CA GLY A 263 14.03 0.81 4.24
C GLY A 263 15.35 0.05 4.44
N ALA A 264 15.37 -1.17 4.97
CA ALA A 264 16.60 -1.83 5.40
C ALA A 264 17.75 -1.84 4.36
N PRO A 265 17.52 -2.18 3.07
CA PRO A 265 18.59 -2.15 2.07
C PRO A 265 19.16 -0.76 1.81
N ASP A 266 18.31 0.26 1.76
CA ASP A 266 18.72 1.65 1.48
C ASP A 266 19.39 2.29 2.71
N ILE A 267 18.87 2.01 3.92
CA ILE A 267 19.52 2.37 5.19
C ILE A 267 20.94 1.77 5.24
N LEU A 268 21.10 0.48 4.91
CA LEU A 268 22.41 -0.17 4.88
C LEU A 268 23.34 0.48 3.85
N ARG A 269 22.87 0.75 2.63
CA ARG A 269 23.68 1.41 1.59
C ARG A 269 24.06 2.84 1.95
N ALA A 270 23.19 3.59 2.61
CA ALA A 270 23.47 4.97 3.04
C ALA A 270 24.51 5.02 4.18
N LEU A 271 24.51 4.02 5.07
CA LEU A 271 25.43 3.92 6.20
C LEU A 271 26.78 3.30 5.83
N ALA A 272 26.76 2.24 5.02
CA ALA A 272 27.93 1.46 4.64
C ALA A 272 27.87 1.10 3.14
N PRO A 273 28.16 2.07 2.24
CA PRO A 273 28.01 1.87 0.79
C PRO A 273 28.99 0.85 0.20
N GLN A 274 30.16 0.69 0.82
CA GLN A 274 31.22 -0.20 0.34
C GLN A 274 31.14 -1.58 1.01
N ALA A 275 31.47 -2.61 0.23
CA ALA A 275 31.66 -3.95 0.77
C ALA A 275 32.84 -3.97 1.76
N GLY A 276 32.64 -4.64 2.91
CA GLY A 276 33.68 -4.76 3.93
C GLY A 276 33.13 -5.12 5.31
N PRO A 277 34.00 -5.22 6.33
CA PRO A 277 33.63 -5.62 7.69
C PRO A 277 32.54 -4.74 8.31
N GLU A 278 32.57 -3.43 8.05
CA GLU A 278 31.59 -2.47 8.55
C GLU A 278 30.18 -2.75 8.00
N ARG A 279 30.06 -2.93 6.67
CA ARG A 279 28.79 -3.28 6.03
C ARG A 279 28.27 -4.63 6.52
N THR A 280 29.16 -5.62 6.64
CA THR A 280 28.81 -6.95 7.15
C THR A 280 28.28 -6.89 8.59
N ALA A 281 28.92 -6.12 9.46
CA ALA A 281 28.49 -5.96 10.86
C ALA A 281 27.12 -5.28 10.96
N LEU A 282 26.90 -4.19 10.22
CA LEU A 282 25.62 -3.49 10.21
C LEU A 282 24.49 -4.34 9.60
N GLN A 283 24.79 -5.10 8.54
CA GLN A 283 23.84 -6.05 7.96
C GLN A 283 23.42 -7.12 8.98
N ALA A 284 24.35 -7.64 9.79
CA ALA A 284 24.03 -8.60 10.84
C ALA A 284 23.15 -8.00 11.95
N GLN A 285 23.35 -6.71 12.29
CA GLN A 285 22.50 -5.99 13.25
C GLN A 285 21.09 -5.79 12.71
N LEU A 286 20.95 -5.40 11.44
CA LEU A 286 19.65 -5.30 10.75
C LEU A 286 18.94 -6.66 10.70
N GLU A 287 19.64 -7.73 10.30
CA GLU A 287 19.09 -9.09 10.30
C GLU A 287 18.59 -9.50 11.68
N THR A 288 19.32 -9.16 12.74
CA THR A 288 18.91 -9.45 14.13
C THR A 288 17.64 -8.69 14.51
N ALA A 289 17.54 -7.40 14.15
CA ALA A 289 16.34 -6.61 14.42
C ALA A 289 15.11 -7.12 13.63
N LEU A 290 15.29 -7.41 12.34
CA LEU A 290 14.23 -7.91 11.47
C LEU A 290 13.71 -9.28 11.92
N LYS A 291 14.58 -10.18 12.39
CA LYS A 291 14.17 -11.45 13.02
C LYS A 291 13.28 -11.24 14.24
N ARG A 292 13.57 -10.23 15.07
CA ARG A 292 12.71 -9.90 16.22
C ARG A 292 11.34 -9.41 15.75
N PHE A 293 11.28 -8.59 14.70
CA PHE A 293 10.01 -8.13 14.15
C PHE A 293 9.19 -9.27 13.55
N GLU A 294 9.83 -10.17 12.80
CA GLU A 294 9.16 -11.35 12.27
C GLU A 294 8.58 -12.25 13.37
N ALA A 295 9.27 -12.38 14.51
CA ALA A 295 8.81 -13.18 15.65
C ALA A 295 7.77 -12.47 16.53
N ASP A 296 7.59 -11.15 16.39
CA ASP A 296 6.70 -10.36 17.24
C ASP A 296 5.24 -10.59 16.87
N THR A 297 4.55 -11.42 17.67
CA THR A 297 3.15 -11.76 17.44
C THR A 297 2.15 -10.61 17.65
N SER A 298 2.59 -9.47 18.22
CA SER A 298 1.77 -8.24 18.28
C SER A 298 1.64 -7.56 16.92
N LEU A 299 2.59 -7.80 16.00
CA LEU A 299 2.53 -7.33 14.63
C LEU A 299 1.60 -8.19 13.78
N SER A 300 0.99 -7.56 12.77
CA SER A 300 0.17 -8.25 11.79
C SER A 300 0.99 -9.28 11.02
N ARG A 301 0.34 -10.32 10.47
CA ARG A 301 1.03 -11.29 9.60
C ARG A 301 1.72 -10.61 8.42
N ALA A 302 1.14 -9.54 7.88
CA ALA A 302 1.72 -8.77 6.79
C ALA A 302 3.00 -8.03 7.21
N ASP A 303 3.02 -7.39 8.38
CA ASP A 303 4.22 -6.68 8.88
C ASP A 303 5.36 -7.65 9.21
N ARG A 304 5.05 -8.82 9.78
CA ARG A 304 6.04 -9.88 10.02
C ARG A 304 6.60 -10.42 8.71
N LEU A 305 5.75 -10.60 7.70
CA LEU A 305 6.18 -10.99 6.37
C LEU A 305 7.02 -9.91 5.69
N GLN A 306 6.72 -8.63 5.91
CA GLN A 306 7.53 -7.51 5.42
C GLN A 306 8.92 -7.50 6.06
N ALA A 307 9.03 -7.80 7.36
CA ALA A 307 10.32 -7.99 8.01
C ALA A 307 11.11 -9.15 7.37
N LEU A 308 10.47 -10.28 7.07
CA LEU A 308 11.11 -11.38 6.34
C LEU A 308 11.51 -11.00 4.91
N ASN A 309 10.69 -10.20 4.21
CA ASN A 309 11.04 -9.66 2.89
C ASN A 309 12.31 -8.80 2.96
N ALA A 310 12.42 -7.92 3.96
CA ALA A 310 13.61 -7.11 4.17
C ALA A 310 14.87 -7.95 4.41
N ARG A 311 14.75 -9.08 5.13
CA ARG A 311 15.87 -10.04 5.34
C ARG A 311 16.33 -10.66 4.02
N VAL A 312 15.39 -11.02 3.14
CA VAL A 312 15.72 -11.52 1.78
C VAL A 312 16.35 -10.42 0.93
N ASP A 313 15.84 -9.19 0.98
CA ASP A 313 16.41 -8.06 0.23
C ASP A 313 17.84 -7.74 0.68
N LEU A 314 18.13 -7.82 1.99
CA LEU A 314 19.50 -7.72 2.52
C LEU A 314 20.38 -8.88 2.05
N ALA A 315 19.89 -10.12 2.08
CA ALA A 315 20.63 -11.27 1.58
C ALA A 315 20.91 -11.19 0.06
N ARG A 316 20.11 -10.41 -0.66
CA ARG A 316 20.25 -10.15 -2.10
C ARG A 316 20.92 -8.80 -2.43
N LEU A 317 21.47 -8.09 -1.45
CA LEU A 317 21.89 -6.69 -1.61
C LEU A 317 22.83 -6.44 -2.81
N ASP A 318 23.78 -7.36 -3.03
CA ASP A 318 24.76 -7.32 -4.13
C ASP A 318 24.45 -8.34 -5.24
N VAL A 319 23.31 -9.03 -5.16
CA VAL A 319 22.87 -9.96 -6.19
C VAL A 319 22.17 -9.17 -7.29
N ALA A 320 22.49 -9.46 -8.55
CA ALA A 320 21.83 -8.81 -9.68
C ALA A 320 20.29 -8.98 -9.59
N LYS A 321 19.54 -7.91 -9.86
CA LYS A 321 18.07 -7.95 -9.84
C LYS A 321 17.48 -8.95 -10.87
N THR A 322 18.25 -9.30 -11.89
CA THR A 322 17.91 -10.29 -12.92
C THR A 322 18.23 -11.73 -12.52
N GLU A 323 18.96 -11.96 -11.42
CA GLU A 323 19.27 -13.31 -10.95
C GLU A 323 18.01 -13.99 -10.41
N LEU A 324 17.58 -15.05 -11.09
CA LEU A 324 16.36 -15.79 -10.80
C LEU A 324 16.56 -16.84 -9.72
N TYR A 325 17.78 -17.36 -9.55
CA TYR A 325 18.10 -18.44 -8.61
C TYR A 325 19.27 -18.02 -7.72
N PRO A 326 19.07 -17.01 -6.84
CA PRO A 326 20.14 -16.54 -5.97
C PRO A 326 20.60 -17.66 -5.02
N LYS A 327 21.91 -17.72 -4.76
CA LYS A 327 22.45 -18.57 -3.70
C LYS A 327 22.26 -17.88 -2.36
N LEU A 328 21.25 -18.30 -1.60
CA LEU A 328 20.91 -17.76 -0.29
C LEU A 328 21.13 -18.79 0.82
N ASN A 329 21.14 -18.34 2.07
CA ASN A 329 21.20 -19.22 3.24
C ASN A 329 20.01 -20.20 3.22
N PRO A 330 20.23 -21.53 3.25
CA PRO A 330 19.16 -22.52 3.23
C PRO A 330 18.14 -22.37 4.35
N ALA A 331 18.56 -21.91 5.53
CA ALA A 331 17.65 -21.65 6.65
C ALA A 331 16.67 -20.51 6.34
N LEU A 332 17.14 -19.43 5.71
CA LEU A 332 16.28 -18.32 5.28
C LEU A 332 15.29 -18.77 4.19
N VAL A 333 15.75 -19.57 3.23
CA VAL A 333 14.86 -20.13 2.19
C VAL A 333 13.80 -21.03 2.80
N LYS A 334 14.17 -21.87 3.79
CA LYS A 334 13.22 -22.72 4.51
C LYS A 334 12.18 -21.87 5.26
N GLU A 335 12.61 -20.82 5.93
CA GLU A 335 11.72 -19.90 6.67
C GLU A 335 10.69 -19.24 5.75
N VAL A 336 11.11 -18.77 4.56
CA VAL A 336 10.19 -18.24 3.53
C VAL A 336 9.15 -19.27 3.12
N LYS A 337 9.56 -20.52 2.86
CA LYS A 337 8.64 -21.61 2.48
C LYS A 337 7.65 -21.94 3.60
N ASP A 338 8.15 -22.06 4.84
CA ASP A 338 7.33 -22.37 6.00
C ASP A 338 6.30 -21.27 6.26
N GLN A 339 6.70 -20.00 6.19
CA GLN A 339 5.79 -18.87 6.38
C GLN A 339 4.73 -18.79 5.28
N ALA A 340 5.10 -19.04 4.02
CA ALA A 340 4.16 -19.06 2.91
C ALA A 340 3.12 -20.18 3.07
N ALA A 341 3.56 -21.40 3.40
CA ALA A 341 2.67 -22.54 3.64
C ALA A 341 1.76 -22.31 4.86
N ARG A 342 2.31 -21.71 5.93
CA ARG A 342 1.54 -21.34 7.12
C ARG A 342 0.47 -20.31 6.81
N ALA A 343 0.82 -19.26 6.07
CA ALA A 343 -0.12 -18.21 5.65
C ALA A 343 -1.27 -18.79 4.80
N ASP A 344 -0.94 -19.66 3.84
CA ASP A 344 -1.94 -20.33 3.01
C ASP A 344 -2.96 -21.14 3.83
N ARG A 345 -2.46 -21.85 4.84
CA ARG A 345 -3.26 -22.72 5.73
C ARG A 345 -4.07 -21.95 6.76
N GLU A 346 -3.50 -20.93 7.38
CA GLU A 346 -4.05 -20.30 8.60
C GLU A 346 -4.82 -18.99 8.33
N ILE A 347 -4.72 -18.39 7.15
CA ILE A 347 -5.46 -17.15 6.84
C ILE A 347 -6.79 -17.47 6.19
N THR A 348 -7.86 -17.21 6.95
CA THR A 348 -9.26 -17.37 6.53
C THR A 348 -9.92 -16.05 6.15
N ASP A 349 -9.48 -14.92 6.72
CA ASP A 349 -9.99 -13.59 6.36
C ASP A 349 -9.61 -13.23 4.92
N GLY A 350 -10.59 -12.81 4.13
CA GLY A 350 -10.40 -12.55 2.70
C GLY A 350 -9.46 -11.37 2.41
N TYR A 351 -9.51 -10.32 3.24
CA TYR A 351 -8.66 -9.14 3.06
C TYR A 351 -7.21 -9.45 3.46
N GLU A 352 -7.00 -10.06 4.62
CA GLU A 352 -5.68 -10.49 5.05
C GLU A 352 -5.07 -11.48 4.04
N ARG A 353 -5.88 -12.39 3.50
CA ARG A 353 -5.42 -13.35 2.49
C ARG A 353 -4.96 -12.65 1.21
N GLN A 354 -5.73 -11.68 0.71
CA GLN A 354 -5.35 -10.91 -0.48
C GLN A 354 -4.02 -10.16 -0.27
N ALA A 355 -3.80 -9.62 0.94
CA ALA A 355 -2.56 -8.95 1.32
C ALA A 355 -1.37 -9.92 1.38
N VAL A 356 -1.48 -10.96 2.20
CA VAL A 356 -0.35 -11.81 2.60
C VAL A 356 0.04 -12.81 1.51
N ILE A 357 -0.91 -13.44 0.81
CA ILE A 357 -0.61 -14.48 -0.20
C ILE A 357 0.15 -13.89 -1.39
N SER A 358 -0.23 -12.68 -1.80
CA SER A 358 0.46 -11.95 -2.86
C SER A 358 1.93 -11.69 -2.53
N SER A 359 2.20 -11.20 -1.31
CA SER A 359 3.56 -10.92 -0.83
C SER A 359 4.37 -12.20 -0.59
N ALA A 360 3.75 -13.26 -0.07
CA ALA A 360 4.41 -14.54 0.17
C ALA A 360 4.82 -15.21 -1.16
N ALA A 361 3.96 -15.16 -2.17
CA ALA A 361 4.27 -15.66 -3.51
C ALA A 361 5.42 -14.86 -4.15
N TYR A 362 5.43 -13.54 -4.02
CA TYR A 362 6.55 -12.71 -4.47
C TYR A 362 7.86 -13.14 -3.80
N LEU A 363 7.85 -13.30 -2.47
CA LEU A 363 9.02 -13.66 -1.69
C LEU A 363 9.58 -15.05 -2.04
N LEU A 364 8.71 -16.03 -2.30
CA LEU A 364 9.12 -17.34 -2.84
C LEU A 364 9.88 -17.18 -4.16
N GLY A 365 9.39 -16.35 -5.08
CA GLY A 365 10.11 -16.04 -6.33
C GLY A 365 11.47 -15.36 -6.08
N GLN A 366 11.53 -14.41 -5.13
CA GLN A 366 12.77 -13.74 -4.75
C GLN A 366 13.81 -14.68 -4.13
N THR A 367 13.43 -15.88 -3.67
CA THR A 367 14.35 -16.92 -3.18
C THR A 367 14.57 -18.05 -4.19
N GLY A 368 14.15 -17.86 -5.45
CA GLY A 368 14.27 -18.85 -6.52
C GLY A 368 13.27 -20.01 -6.44
N GLN A 369 12.32 -19.96 -5.50
CA GLN A 369 11.28 -20.99 -5.30
C GLN A 369 10.07 -20.72 -6.21
N TRP A 370 10.31 -20.60 -7.52
CA TRP A 370 9.29 -20.21 -8.49
C TRP A 370 8.12 -21.20 -8.60
N LYS A 371 8.41 -22.50 -8.45
CA LYS A 371 7.37 -23.53 -8.43
C LYS A 371 6.41 -23.34 -7.24
N ASP A 372 6.95 -23.16 -6.05
CA ASP A 372 6.17 -22.92 -4.83
C ASP A 372 5.35 -21.62 -4.96
N SER A 373 5.93 -20.58 -5.57
CA SER A 373 5.24 -19.32 -5.86
C SER A 373 4.03 -19.53 -6.78
N ASP A 374 4.21 -20.26 -7.88
CA ASP A 374 3.12 -20.58 -8.81
C ASP A 374 2.03 -21.43 -8.16
N GLU A 375 2.40 -22.44 -7.38
CA GLU A 375 1.47 -23.31 -6.66
C GLU A 375 0.63 -22.51 -5.66
N LEU A 376 1.27 -21.62 -4.89
CA LEU A 376 0.60 -20.74 -3.94
C LEU A 376 -0.40 -19.80 -4.62
N LEU A 377 0.00 -19.16 -5.72
CA LEU A 377 -0.88 -18.26 -6.49
C LEU A 377 -2.07 -19.02 -7.09
N LYS A 378 -1.83 -20.20 -7.69
CA LYS A 378 -2.87 -21.06 -8.26
C LYS A 378 -3.88 -21.52 -7.20
N ALA A 379 -3.40 -21.96 -6.04
CA ALA A 379 -4.25 -22.35 -4.90
C ALA A 379 -5.06 -21.16 -4.34
N GLY A 380 -4.55 -19.93 -4.50
CA GLY A 380 -5.21 -18.70 -4.10
C GLY A 380 -6.34 -18.24 -5.03
N LEU A 381 -6.38 -18.68 -6.30
CA LEU A 381 -7.31 -18.15 -7.31
C LEU A 381 -8.78 -18.28 -6.90
N ALA A 382 -9.21 -19.45 -6.43
CA ALA A 382 -10.59 -19.67 -6.02
C ALA A 382 -10.97 -18.98 -4.70
N LYS A 383 -9.97 -18.58 -3.90
CA LYS A 383 -10.15 -17.99 -2.57
C LYS A 383 -10.03 -16.46 -2.58
N SER A 384 -9.60 -15.87 -3.69
CA SER A 384 -9.40 -14.43 -3.82
C SER A 384 -10.65 -13.75 -4.39
N HIS A 385 -11.03 -12.61 -3.81
CA HIS A 385 -12.05 -11.73 -4.38
C HIS A 385 -11.53 -10.89 -5.56
N SER A 386 -10.24 -10.99 -5.89
CA SER A 386 -9.61 -10.28 -7.02
C SER A 386 -8.57 -11.19 -7.70
N PRO A 387 -9.02 -12.34 -8.25
CA PRO A 387 -8.12 -13.39 -8.73
C PRO A 387 -7.24 -12.94 -9.91
N TYR A 388 -7.68 -11.94 -10.68
CA TYR A 388 -6.89 -11.32 -11.75
C TYR A 388 -5.56 -10.71 -11.26
N TYR A 389 -5.47 -10.34 -9.98
CA TYR A 389 -4.22 -9.88 -9.39
C TYR A 389 -3.22 -11.04 -9.26
N LEU A 390 -3.67 -12.19 -8.76
CA LEU A 390 -2.83 -13.40 -8.65
C LEU A 390 -2.45 -13.95 -10.02
N MET A 391 -3.36 -13.90 -11.01
CA MET A 391 -3.08 -14.25 -12.40
C MET A 391 -1.98 -13.37 -13.00
N SER A 392 -1.95 -12.08 -12.68
CA SER A 392 -0.85 -11.20 -13.10
C SER A 392 0.50 -11.60 -12.49
N GLY A 393 0.50 -12.11 -11.24
CA GLY A 393 1.67 -12.70 -10.60
C GLY A 393 2.15 -13.95 -11.34
N LEU A 394 1.25 -14.85 -11.71
CA LEU A 394 1.56 -16.04 -12.51
C LEU A 394 2.14 -15.68 -13.88
N ALA A 395 1.57 -14.67 -14.55
CA ALA A 395 2.10 -14.16 -15.81
C ALA A 395 3.54 -13.62 -15.66
N ASN A 396 3.80 -12.87 -14.58
CA ASN A 396 5.14 -12.34 -14.28
C ASN A 396 6.14 -13.47 -13.98
N ASN A 397 5.76 -14.45 -13.14
CA ASN A 397 6.60 -15.61 -12.84
C ASN A 397 6.95 -16.40 -14.11
N ALA A 398 5.97 -16.65 -14.97
CA ALA A 398 6.18 -17.34 -16.24
C ALA A 398 7.12 -16.54 -17.16
N LYS A 399 6.90 -15.23 -17.28
CA LYS A 399 7.72 -14.34 -18.12
C LYS A 399 9.18 -14.31 -17.65
N LYS A 400 9.43 -14.11 -16.35
CA LYS A 400 10.78 -14.11 -15.78
C LYS A 400 11.54 -15.40 -16.09
N GLN A 401 10.85 -16.53 -16.08
CA GLN A 401 11.43 -17.85 -16.36
C GLN A 401 11.46 -18.21 -17.86
N GLY A 402 11.12 -17.28 -18.75
CA GLY A 402 11.12 -17.51 -20.21
C GLY A 402 9.98 -18.40 -20.72
N ARG A 403 8.97 -18.73 -19.89
CA ARG A 403 7.79 -19.51 -20.28
C ARG A 403 6.77 -18.61 -21.02
N LYS A 404 7.07 -18.31 -22.29
CA LYS A 404 6.34 -17.31 -23.10
C LYS A 404 4.84 -17.59 -23.21
N ASP A 405 4.45 -18.80 -23.61
CA ASP A 405 3.04 -19.14 -23.84
C ASP A 405 2.22 -19.08 -22.55
N GLU A 406 2.81 -19.54 -21.43
CA GLU A 406 2.16 -19.44 -20.13
C GLU A 406 2.04 -17.99 -19.65
N ALA A 407 3.06 -17.15 -19.90
CA ALA A 407 2.98 -15.72 -19.59
C ALA A 407 1.86 -15.02 -20.37
N LEU A 408 1.72 -15.32 -21.67
CA LEU A 408 0.67 -14.77 -22.52
C LEU A 408 -0.73 -15.25 -22.09
N ARG A 409 -0.90 -16.54 -21.79
CA ARG A 409 -2.18 -17.09 -21.31
C ARG A 409 -2.62 -16.46 -19.98
N TRP A 410 -1.72 -16.39 -19.00
CA TRP A 410 -2.07 -15.80 -17.70
C TRP A 410 -2.31 -14.29 -17.78
N SER A 411 -1.56 -13.56 -18.61
CA SER A 411 -1.80 -12.12 -18.78
C SER A 411 -3.11 -11.82 -19.51
N GLU A 412 -3.49 -12.64 -20.49
CA GLU A 412 -4.81 -12.58 -21.12
C GLU A 412 -5.94 -12.90 -20.12
N GLU A 413 -5.82 -13.97 -19.35
CA GLU A 413 -6.84 -14.33 -18.35
C GLU A 413 -6.98 -13.24 -17.28
N ALA A 414 -5.84 -12.72 -16.79
CA ALA A 414 -5.82 -11.62 -15.85
C ALA A 414 -6.52 -10.37 -16.42
N PHE A 415 -6.24 -10.03 -17.68
CA PHE A 415 -6.91 -8.94 -18.37
C PHE A 415 -8.42 -9.19 -18.48
N ASN A 416 -8.83 -10.33 -19.03
CA ASN A 416 -10.24 -10.67 -19.24
C ASN A 416 -11.06 -10.70 -17.95
N LYS A 417 -10.44 -11.08 -16.81
CA LYS A 417 -11.10 -11.10 -15.49
C LYS A 417 -10.93 -9.82 -14.67
N SER A 418 -10.09 -8.89 -15.11
CA SER A 418 -9.93 -7.60 -14.45
C SER A 418 -11.22 -6.78 -14.51
N GLN A 419 -11.49 -6.03 -13.45
CA GLN A 419 -12.72 -5.25 -13.28
C GLN A 419 -12.37 -3.83 -12.89
N GLY A 420 -13.21 -2.87 -13.29
CA GLY A 420 -12.99 -1.43 -13.08
C GLY A 420 -12.20 -0.77 -14.22
N PRO A 421 -12.59 0.43 -14.70
CA PRO A 421 -11.99 1.06 -15.87
C PRO A 421 -10.47 1.23 -15.79
N ALA A 422 -9.94 1.67 -14.65
CA ALA A 422 -8.49 1.93 -14.55
C ALA A 422 -7.68 0.63 -14.47
N THR A 423 -8.21 -0.43 -13.83
CA THR A 423 -7.60 -1.77 -13.78
C THR A 423 -7.67 -2.46 -15.14
N ARG A 424 -8.82 -2.40 -15.83
CA ARG A 424 -8.96 -2.90 -17.21
C ARG A 424 -7.87 -2.33 -18.12
N LEU A 425 -7.70 -1.00 -18.11
CA LEU A 425 -6.66 -0.32 -18.89
C LEU A 425 -5.25 -0.73 -18.47
N GLN A 426 -4.98 -0.87 -17.17
CA GLN A 426 -3.65 -1.24 -16.66
C GLN A 426 -3.27 -2.69 -17.01
N TRP A 427 -4.17 -3.65 -16.80
CA TRP A 427 -3.93 -5.06 -17.10
C TRP A 427 -3.85 -5.28 -18.61
N GLY A 428 -4.73 -4.64 -19.37
CA GLY A 428 -4.69 -4.65 -20.82
C GLY A 428 -3.40 -4.05 -21.38
N ALA A 429 -2.92 -2.94 -20.82
CA ALA A 429 -1.63 -2.37 -21.21
C ALA A 429 -0.46 -3.33 -20.95
N GLY A 430 -0.47 -4.01 -19.81
CA GLY A 430 0.53 -5.06 -19.50
C GLY A 430 0.45 -6.24 -20.48
N TYR A 431 -0.76 -6.62 -20.87
CA TYR A 431 -0.98 -7.70 -21.82
C TYR A 431 -0.53 -7.31 -23.25
N VAL A 432 -0.85 -6.11 -23.73
CA VAL A 432 -0.32 -5.59 -25.01
C VAL A 432 1.20 -5.56 -25.00
N ALA A 433 1.82 -5.08 -23.92
CA ALA A 433 3.28 -5.08 -23.80
C ALA A 433 3.86 -6.51 -23.89
N ASN A 434 3.22 -7.49 -23.23
CA ASN A 434 3.63 -8.89 -23.32
C ASN A 434 3.42 -9.47 -24.73
N LEU A 435 2.33 -9.15 -25.43
CA LEU A 435 2.12 -9.58 -26.82
C LEU A 435 3.21 -9.04 -27.73
N VAL A 436 3.51 -7.74 -27.65
CA VAL A 436 4.57 -7.10 -28.45
C VAL A 436 5.95 -7.72 -28.17
N GLU A 437 6.25 -8.05 -26.92
CA GLU A 437 7.55 -8.60 -26.55
C GLU A 437 7.69 -10.10 -26.87
N LEU A 438 6.65 -10.88 -26.60
CA LEU A 438 6.72 -12.34 -26.62
C LEU A 438 6.18 -12.96 -27.91
N ALA A 439 5.28 -12.26 -28.61
CA ALA A 439 4.65 -12.70 -29.85
C ALA A 439 4.46 -11.53 -30.85
N PRO A 440 5.52 -10.78 -31.22
CA PRO A 440 5.42 -9.61 -32.10
C PRO A 440 4.82 -9.88 -33.47
N GLN A 441 4.84 -11.14 -33.94
CA GLN A 441 4.25 -11.56 -35.20
C GLN A 441 2.72 -11.70 -35.15
N ASP A 442 2.13 -11.77 -33.96
CA ASP A 442 0.67 -11.91 -33.75
C ASP A 442 -0.02 -10.54 -33.87
N SER A 443 0.09 -9.97 -35.08
CA SER A 443 -0.36 -8.61 -35.38
C SER A 443 -1.86 -8.42 -35.19
N GLU A 444 -2.67 -9.42 -35.52
CA GLU A 444 -4.12 -9.40 -35.34
C GLU A 444 -4.47 -9.28 -33.86
N ARG A 445 -3.85 -10.07 -32.98
CA ARG A 445 -4.14 -10.04 -31.55
C ARG A 445 -3.64 -8.78 -30.88
N ILE A 446 -2.47 -8.27 -31.26
CA ILE A 446 -1.93 -6.99 -30.78
C ILE A 446 -2.89 -5.85 -31.14
N GLU A 447 -3.29 -5.77 -32.42
CA GLU A 447 -4.19 -4.73 -32.91
C GLU A 447 -5.57 -4.81 -32.25
N LYS A 448 -6.17 -5.99 -32.20
CA LYS A 448 -7.48 -6.22 -31.57
C LYS A 448 -7.48 -5.82 -30.09
N THR A 449 -6.42 -6.18 -29.35
CA THR A 449 -6.31 -5.85 -27.93
C THR A 449 -6.14 -4.35 -27.72
N ALA A 450 -5.30 -3.68 -28.52
CA ALA A 450 -5.15 -2.23 -28.45
C ALA A 450 -6.45 -1.48 -28.78
N ALA A 451 -7.16 -1.92 -29.84
CA ALA A 451 -8.44 -1.36 -30.25
C ALA A 451 -9.50 -1.50 -29.15
N LEU A 452 -9.54 -2.64 -28.45
CA LEU A 452 -10.42 -2.86 -27.30
C LEU A 452 -10.13 -1.86 -26.18
N LEU A 453 -8.85 -1.64 -25.84
CA LEU A 453 -8.48 -0.68 -24.78
C LEU A 453 -8.85 0.76 -25.14
N PHE A 454 -8.72 1.15 -26.41
CA PHE A 454 -9.16 2.47 -26.84
C PHE A 454 -10.69 2.61 -26.73
N ASN A 455 -11.45 1.58 -27.09
CA ASN A 455 -12.90 1.58 -26.92
C ASN A 455 -13.32 1.66 -25.45
N GLU A 456 -12.65 0.93 -24.56
CA GLU A 456 -12.90 1.01 -23.12
C GLU A 456 -12.53 2.37 -22.54
N ALA A 457 -11.42 2.95 -22.99
CA ALA A 457 -11.02 4.30 -22.60
C ALA A 457 -12.08 5.35 -22.99
N ALA A 458 -12.76 5.17 -24.12
CA ALA A 458 -13.82 6.06 -24.57
C ALA A 458 -15.10 6.02 -23.69
N GLN A 459 -15.27 4.98 -22.85
CA GLN A 459 -16.45 4.83 -21.98
C GLN A 459 -16.28 5.50 -20.61
N ASP A 460 -15.06 5.89 -20.22
CA ASP A 460 -14.79 6.47 -18.91
C ASP A 460 -14.14 7.86 -19.03
N LYS A 461 -14.71 8.83 -18.32
CA LYS A 461 -14.20 10.21 -18.28
C LYS A 461 -12.88 10.34 -17.51
N GLY A 462 -12.50 9.32 -16.72
CA GLY A 462 -11.23 9.23 -16.00
C GLY A 462 -10.08 8.65 -16.83
N SER A 463 -10.33 8.15 -18.05
CA SER A 463 -9.35 7.37 -18.83
C SER A 463 -8.06 8.10 -19.17
N PHE A 464 -8.11 9.43 -19.29
CA PHE A 464 -6.95 10.26 -19.62
C PHE A 464 -6.38 10.99 -18.40
N TYR A 465 -6.69 10.51 -17.20
CA TYR A 465 -6.07 10.95 -15.95
C TYR A 465 -5.21 9.85 -15.31
N GLU A 466 -4.21 10.30 -14.56
CA GLU A 466 -3.38 9.50 -13.65
C GLU A 466 -3.03 8.07 -14.13
N ARG A 467 -3.49 7.02 -13.43
CA ARG A 467 -3.13 5.62 -13.68
C ARG A 467 -3.64 5.13 -15.03
N SER A 468 -4.83 5.57 -15.44
CA SER A 468 -5.41 5.24 -16.73
C SER A 468 -4.60 5.87 -17.87
N ALA A 469 -4.28 7.16 -17.77
CA ALA A 469 -3.43 7.86 -18.73
C ALA A 469 -2.07 7.17 -18.89
N ARG A 470 -1.38 6.88 -17.78
CA ARG A 470 -0.09 6.18 -17.80
C ARG A 470 -0.18 4.80 -18.44
N SER A 471 -1.29 4.09 -18.26
CA SER A 471 -1.50 2.78 -18.86
C SER A 471 -1.71 2.89 -20.37
N LEU A 472 -2.52 3.82 -20.84
CA LEU A 472 -2.69 4.11 -22.27
C LEU A 472 -1.40 4.60 -22.93
N GLN A 473 -0.62 5.45 -22.25
CA GLN A 473 0.69 5.89 -22.73
C GLN A 473 1.66 4.72 -22.92
N ARG A 474 1.63 3.73 -22.01
CA ARG A 474 2.39 2.48 -22.19
C ARG A 474 1.92 1.69 -23.42
N VAL A 475 0.61 1.60 -23.67
CA VAL A 475 0.08 0.98 -24.92
C VAL A 475 0.64 1.71 -26.14
N GLY A 476 0.54 3.03 -26.19
CA GLY A 476 1.08 3.85 -27.28
C GLY A 476 2.57 3.61 -27.51
N LYS A 477 3.38 3.62 -26.44
CA LYS A 477 4.82 3.31 -26.50
C LYS A 477 5.09 1.90 -27.02
N SER A 478 4.37 0.88 -26.53
CA SER A 478 4.54 -0.50 -26.99
C SER A 478 4.20 -0.65 -28.48
N LEU A 479 3.14 -0.01 -28.96
CA LEU A 479 2.76 -0.02 -30.38
C LEU A 479 3.78 0.69 -31.28
N GLN A 480 4.32 1.82 -30.82
CA GLN A 480 5.39 2.53 -31.54
C GLN A 480 6.66 1.69 -31.62
N GLN A 481 7.05 1.03 -30.52
CA GLN A 481 8.18 0.11 -30.49
C GLN A 481 7.97 -1.10 -31.40
N TRP A 482 6.76 -1.68 -31.37
CA TRP A 482 6.36 -2.78 -32.24
C TRP A 482 6.49 -2.41 -33.73
N ASN A 483 6.09 -1.20 -34.10
CA ASN A 483 6.18 -0.68 -35.46
C ASN A 483 7.45 0.15 -35.75
N ALA A 484 8.53 0.00 -34.99
CA ALA A 484 9.74 0.82 -35.17
C ALA A 484 10.37 0.70 -36.58
N LYS A 485 10.12 -0.41 -37.29
CA LYS A 485 10.57 -0.68 -38.66
C LYS A 485 9.51 -0.42 -39.75
N GLY A 486 8.33 0.11 -39.39
CA GLY A 486 7.23 0.37 -40.32
C GLY A 486 6.48 -0.88 -40.83
N GLN A 487 6.84 -2.08 -40.34
CA GLN A 487 6.28 -3.35 -40.81
C GLN A 487 4.77 -3.52 -40.53
N PHE A 488 4.27 -2.80 -39.53
CA PHE A 488 2.88 -2.86 -39.06
C PHE A 488 2.13 -1.54 -39.27
N ASP A 489 2.60 -0.72 -40.22
CA ASP A 489 1.97 0.55 -40.61
C ASP A 489 0.46 0.46 -40.87
N PRO A 490 -0.07 -0.59 -41.55
CA PRO A 490 -1.51 -0.74 -41.73
C PRO A 490 -2.29 -0.82 -40.41
N SER A 491 -1.78 -1.60 -39.44
CA SER A 491 -2.38 -1.73 -38.11
C SER A 491 -2.31 -0.42 -37.32
N ILE A 492 -1.15 0.25 -37.34
CA ILE A 492 -0.99 1.54 -36.66
C ILE A 492 -1.89 2.62 -37.26
N LYS A 493 -2.08 2.63 -38.59
CA LYS A 493 -3.01 3.58 -39.25
C LYS A 493 -4.45 3.38 -38.81
N ARG A 494 -4.93 2.13 -38.72
CA ARG A 494 -6.30 1.82 -38.24
C ARG A 494 -6.50 2.20 -36.78
N LEU A 495 -5.55 1.84 -35.92
CA LEU A 495 -5.56 2.21 -34.50
C LEU A 495 -5.54 3.72 -34.30
N ARG A 496 -4.73 4.46 -35.07
CA ARG A 496 -4.70 5.92 -35.04
C ARG A 496 -6.02 6.52 -35.48
N ALA A 497 -6.63 6.03 -36.56
CA ALA A 497 -7.93 6.54 -37.04
C ALA A 497 -9.04 6.35 -36.00
N GLN A 498 -9.08 5.19 -35.33
CA GLN A 498 -10.00 4.94 -34.21
C GLN A 498 -9.75 5.93 -33.06
N LEU A 499 -8.48 6.10 -32.68
CA LEU A 499 -8.10 6.97 -31.58
C LEU A 499 -8.40 8.44 -31.88
N ASP A 500 -8.15 8.93 -33.10
CA ASP A 500 -8.50 10.29 -33.53
C ASP A 500 -10.00 10.58 -33.32
N GLY A 501 -10.86 9.61 -33.66
CA GLY A 501 -12.31 9.70 -33.43
C GLY A 501 -12.72 9.71 -31.95
N ILE A 502 -11.94 9.05 -31.08
CA ILE A 502 -12.13 9.09 -29.63
C ILE A 502 -11.66 10.43 -29.07
N CYS A 503 -10.44 10.86 -29.39
CA CYS A 503 -9.84 12.09 -28.87
C CYS A 503 -10.66 13.35 -29.24
N ALA A 504 -11.29 13.35 -30.43
CA ALA A 504 -12.19 14.43 -30.85
C ALA A 504 -13.37 14.65 -29.88
N LYS A 505 -13.81 13.58 -29.20
CA LYS A 505 -14.92 13.60 -28.23
C LYS A 505 -14.46 13.83 -26.78
N VAL A 506 -13.15 13.76 -26.53
CA VAL A 506 -12.58 14.03 -25.20
C VAL A 506 -12.64 15.53 -24.92
N GLU A 507 -13.05 15.89 -23.71
CA GLU A 507 -13.10 17.27 -23.24
C GLU A 507 -11.72 17.95 -23.36
N VAL A 508 -11.69 19.23 -23.72
CA VAL A 508 -10.43 20.00 -23.81
C VAL A 508 -9.85 20.29 -22.41
N ALA A 509 -10.69 20.19 -21.38
CA ALA A 509 -10.30 20.43 -19.99
C ALA A 509 -9.14 19.54 -19.55
N ASP A 510 -8.28 20.12 -18.70
CA ASP A 510 -7.20 19.41 -17.99
C ASP A 510 -6.23 18.62 -18.87
N LYS A 511 -6.00 19.05 -20.13
CA LYS A 511 -5.06 18.41 -21.08
C LYS A 511 -5.41 16.97 -21.44
N GLN A 512 -6.64 16.51 -21.18
CA GLN A 512 -7.05 15.14 -21.51
C GLN A 512 -6.95 14.85 -23.01
N ARG A 513 -7.46 15.76 -23.86
CA ARG A 513 -7.37 15.62 -25.31
C ARG A 513 -5.92 15.54 -25.79
N ALA A 514 -5.04 16.40 -25.28
CA ALA A 514 -3.62 16.35 -25.61
C ALA A 514 -2.97 15.03 -25.18
N THR A 515 -3.39 14.48 -24.03
CA THR A 515 -2.92 13.17 -23.54
C THR A 515 -3.39 12.05 -24.46
N CYS A 516 -4.64 12.09 -24.93
CA CYS A 516 -5.21 11.15 -25.90
C CYS A 516 -4.48 11.21 -27.25
N GLU A 517 -4.31 12.40 -27.82
CA GLU A 517 -3.65 12.61 -29.12
C GLU A 517 -2.17 12.22 -29.10
N ALA A 518 -1.52 12.30 -27.94
CA ALA A 518 -0.12 11.92 -27.77
C ALA A 518 0.13 10.40 -27.75
N LEU A 519 -0.91 9.55 -27.61
CA LEU A 519 -0.72 8.10 -27.52
C LEU A 519 -0.17 7.50 -28.82
N LEU A 520 -0.67 7.95 -29.97
CA LEU A 520 -0.22 7.53 -31.31
C LEU A 520 -0.03 8.76 -32.23
N PRO A 521 1.06 9.53 -32.05
CA PRO A 521 1.26 10.79 -32.75
C PRO A 521 1.31 10.58 -34.26
N LYS A 522 0.89 11.60 -35.02
CA LYS A 522 0.93 11.59 -36.49
C LYS A 522 2.39 11.47 -37.00
N PRO A 523 2.62 10.83 -38.17
CA PRO A 523 3.97 10.75 -38.73
C PRO A 523 4.55 12.15 -38.95
N GLY A 524 5.79 12.39 -38.53
CA GLY A 524 6.48 13.68 -38.70
C GLY A 524 6.28 14.72 -37.58
N LYS A 525 5.57 14.39 -36.49
CA LYS A 525 5.41 15.24 -35.29
C LYS A 525 6.20 14.76 -34.06
N ALA A 526 7.27 13.99 -34.25
CA ALA A 526 8.18 13.68 -33.14
C ALA A 526 9.07 14.91 -32.90
N GLY A 527 8.75 15.68 -31.86
CA GLY A 527 9.60 16.74 -31.30
C GLY A 527 10.45 16.18 -30.16
#